data_AF-A0A3C0GW49-F1
#
_entry.id   AF-A0A3C0GW49-F1
#
_cell.length_a   1.000
_cell.length_b   1.000
_cell.length_c   1.000
_cell.angle_alpha   90.00
_cell.angle_beta   90.00
_cell.angle_gamma   90.00
#
_symmetry.space_group_name_H-M   'P 1'
#
loop_
_entity.id
_entity.type
_entity.pdbx_description
1 polymer ?
#
loop_
_entity_poly.entity_id
_entity_poly.type
_entity_poly.pdbx_seq_one_letter_code
_entity_poly.pdbx_strand_id
1 'polypeptide(L)'
;MHTMHRIDRVLGAVAAGLLVAAVLGFGAVLPGYHALRHPVALLGAIGVPHAQAFSLLGFVLPGLLATAVALRLLLRVPRTAAWSMRVGVQLLVLAGLAFAAMGVLPLDASDIESPASQYHASAWMVWVLAFVPGTLMYGLGALRSPGARAQALLHLGCGTAMLLAAFVLQLWMPAPLAQRLAFGCWAAWLVAALPLARRHG
;
A
#
# COMPACT_ATOMS: atom_id res chain seq x y z
N MET A 1 1.90 -23.39 16.78
CA MET A 1 2.22 -23.03 15.37
C MET A 1 1.01 -22.51 14.57
N HIS A 2 -0.19 -23.11 14.69
CA HIS A 2 -1.42 -22.65 14.00
C HIS A 2 -1.81 -21.19 14.26
N THR A 3 -1.67 -20.70 15.49
CA THR A 3 -2.06 -19.32 15.88
C THR A 3 -1.31 -18.25 15.09
N MET A 4 -0.01 -18.45 14.86
CA MET A 4 0.80 -17.47 14.12
C MET A 4 0.44 -17.42 12.63
N HIS A 5 0.09 -18.56 12.03
CA HIS A 5 -0.36 -18.61 10.64
C HIS A 5 -1.70 -17.86 10.47
N ARG A 6 -2.60 -18.00 11.45
CA ARG A 6 -3.87 -17.27 11.45
C ARG A 6 -3.63 -15.76 11.56
N ILE A 7 -2.74 -15.33 12.48
CA ILE A 7 -2.38 -13.90 12.64
C ILE A 7 -1.82 -13.31 11.35
N ASP A 8 -0.93 -14.03 10.66
CA ASP A 8 -0.31 -13.56 9.41
C ASP A 8 -1.32 -13.31 8.28
N ARG A 9 -2.29 -14.22 8.13
CA ARG A 9 -3.38 -14.08 7.16
C ARG A 9 -4.33 -12.94 7.55
N VAL A 10 -4.67 -12.87 8.84
CA VAL A 10 -5.62 -11.89 9.35
C VAL A 10 -5.07 -10.48 9.26
N LEU A 11 -3.78 -10.26 9.57
CA LEU A 11 -3.20 -8.92 9.59
C LEU A 11 -3.31 -8.21 8.24
N GLY A 12 -2.86 -8.87 7.16
CA GLY A 12 -2.95 -8.35 5.81
C GLY A 12 -4.38 -8.19 5.31
N ALA A 13 -5.24 -9.18 5.60
CA ALA A 13 -6.65 -9.13 5.23
C ALA A 13 -7.42 -8.01 5.95
N VAL A 14 -7.13 -7.76 7.23
CA VAL A 14 -7.71 -6.64 7.99
C VAL A 14 -7.21 -5.32 7.44
N ALA A 15 -5.93 -5.18 7.12
CA ALA A 15 -5.40 -3.95 6.52
C ALA A 15 -6.09 -3.61 5.18
N ALA A 16 -6.17 -4.60 4.28
CA ALA A 16 -6.86 -4.45 3.01
C ALA A 16 -8.37 -4.22 3.18
N GLY A 17 -9.00 -4.98 4.08
CA GLY A 17 -10.43 -4.87 4.36
C GLY A 17 -10.81 -3.51 4.95
N LEU A 18 -10.01 -2.97 5.89
CA LEU A 18 -10.20 -1.64 6.44
C LEU A 18 -10.09 -0.56 5.36
N LEU A 19 -9.05 -0.64 4.52
CA LEU A 19 -8.90 0.28 3.39
C LEU A 19 -10.11 0.25 2.46
N VAL A 20 -10.52 -0.94 2.01
CA VAL A 20 -11.66 -1.10 1.10
C VAL A 20 -12.96 -0.63 1.74
N ALA A 21 -13.22 -1.02 2.99
CA ALA A 21 -14.42 -0.63 3.73
C ALA A 21 -14.47 0.89 3.98
N ALA A 22 -13.35 1.53 4.32
CA ALA A 22 -13.27 2.97 4.47
C ALA A 22 -13.55 3.69 3.13
N VAL A 23 -12.93 3.27 2.04
CA VAL A 23 -13.15 3.89 0.72
C VAL A 23 -14.59 3.75 0.25
N LEU A 24 -15.17 2.55 0.38
CA LEU A 24 -16.55 2.31 -0.04
C LEU A 24 -17.56 2.99 0.90
N GLY A 25 -17.37 2.89 2.21
CA GLY A 25 -18.28 3.44 3.21
C GLY A 25 -18.33 4.95 3.16
N PHE A 26 -17.17 5.62 3.25
CA PHE A 26 -17.10 7.09 3.20
C PHE A 26 -17.47 7.63 1.81
N GLY A 27 -17.10 6.91 0.75
CA GLY A 27 -17.50 7.27 -0.61
C GLY A 27 -19.00 7.15 -0.86
N ALA A 28 -19.70 6.20 -0.24
CA ALA A 28 -21.14 6.02 -0.39
C ALA A 28 -21.96 7.08 0.35
N VAL A 29 -21.45 7.61 1.46
CA VAL A 29 -22.17 8.61 2.28
C VAL A 29 -21.82 10.06 1.96
N LEU A 30 -20.82 10.29 1.10
CA LEU A 30 -20.41 11.64 0.69
C LEU A 30 -21.21 12.10 -0.55
N PRO A 31 -22.11 13.09 -0.44
CA PRO A 31 -22.90 13.57 -1.57
C PRO A 31 -22.02 14.09 -2.70
N GLY A 32 -22.37 13.73 -3.95
CA GLY A 32 -21.60 14.11 -5.14
C GLY A 32 -20.28 13.37 -5.33
N TYR A 33 -19.92 12.43 -4.43
CA TYR A 33 -18.74 11.61 -4.64
C TYR A 33 -18.95 10.60 -5.78
N HIS A 34 -18.02 10.59 -6.74
CA HIS A 34 -18.03 9.67 -7.86
C HIS A 34 -16.68 8.95 -7.93
N ALA A 35 -16.66 7.65 -7.67
CA ALA A 35 -15.43 6.87 -7.59
C ALA A 35 -14.54 6.94 -8.85
N LEU A 36 -15.14 7.14 -10.03
CA LEU A 36 -14.40 7.25 -11.30
C LEU A 36 -13.86 8.65 -11.58
N ARG A 37 -14.38 9.68 -10.90
CA ARG A 37 -14.04 11.09 -11.15
C ARG A 37 -13.27 11.73 -9.99
N HIS A 38 -13.39 11.18 -8.79
CA HIS A 38 -12.79 11.74 -7.59
C HIS A 38 -11.71 10.81 -7.02
N PRO A 39 -10.54 11.36 -6.65
CA PRO A 39 -9.48 10.57 -6.06
C PRO A 39 -9.93 10.04 -4.69
N VAL A 40 -9.29 8.95 -4.24
CA VAL A 40 -9.56 8.38 -2.91
C VAL A 40 -9.19 9.37 -1.80
N ALA A 41 -8.08 10.10 -1.99
CA ALA A 41 -7.59 11.08 -1.02
C ALA A 41 -8.59 12.22 -0.73
N LEU A 42 -9.52 12.51 -1.65
CA LEU A 42 -10.58 13.50 -1.42
C LEU A 42 -11.42 13.15 -0.19
N LEU A 43 -11.63 11.87 0.11
CA LEU A 43 -12.43 11.44 1.27
C LEU A 43 -11.80 11.87 2.62
N GLY A 44 -10.50 12.17 2.64
CA GLY A 44 -9.76 12.67 3.79
C GLY A 44 -9.35 14.13 3.68
N ALA A 45 -9.86 14.86 2.68
CA ALA A 45 -9.47 16.25 2.44
C ALA A 45 -10.09 17.21 3.45
N ILE A 46 -9.42 18.34 3.67
CA ILE A 46 -9.91 19.43 4.52
C ILE A 46 -11.29 19.89 4.03
N GLY A 47 -12.21 20.10 4.97
CA GLY A 47 -13.58 20.54 4.68
C GLY A 47 -14.54 19.41 4.24
N VAL A 48 -14.06 18.18 4.04
CA VAL A 48 -14.92 17.04 3.71
C VAL A 48 -15.54 16.45 5.00
N PRO A 49 -16.86 16.17 5.02
CA PRO A 49 -17.51 15.52 6.16
C PRO A 49 -16.82 14.23 6.57
N HIS A 50 -16.52 14.08 7.87
CA HIS A 50 -15.84 12.92 8.45
C HIS A 50 -14.42 12.65 7.92
N ALA A 51 -13.75 13.64 7.30
CA ALA A 51 -12.42 13.50 6.74
C ALA A 51 -11.38 12.89 7.69
N GLN A 52 -11.36 13.32 8.95
CA GLN A 52 -10.42 12.79 9.95
C GLN A 52 -10.65 11.30 10.22
N ALA A 53 -11.91 10.87 10.28
CA ALA A 53 -12.25 9.46 10.46
C ALA A 53 -11.84 8.63 9.23
N PHE A 54 -12.02 9.17 8.02
CA PHE A 54 -11.49 8.53 6.82
C PHE A 54 -9.97 8.46 6.83
N SER A 55 -9.27 9.54 7.15
CA SER A 55 -7.81 9.57 7.19
C SER A 55 -7.25 8.56 8.19
N LEU A 56 -7.89 8.40 9.35
CA LEU A 56 -7.54 7.37 10.32
C LEU A 56 -7.79 5.94 9.79
N LEU A 57 -9.01 5.67 9.31
CA LEU A 57 -9.44 4.30 8.96
C LEU A 57 -8.96 3.84 7.57
N GLY A 58 -8.79 4.77 6.64
CA GLY A 58 -8.42 4.56 5.25
C GLY A 58 -6.92 4.71 4.97
N PHE A 59 -6.19 5.50 5.78
CA PHE A 59 -4.74 5.69 5.59
C PHE A 59 -3.91 5.28 6.81
N VAL A 60 -4.11 5.89 7.98
CA VAL A 60 -3.23 5.64 9.15
C VAL A 60 -3.26 4.17 9.57
N LEU A 61 -4.43 3.62 9.90
CA LEU A 61 -4.53 2.23 10.38
C LEU A 61 -4.08 1.21 9.32
N PRO A 62 -4.54 1.26 8.06
CA PRO A 62 -4.04 0.34 7.03
C PRO A 62 -2.53 0.46 6.80
N GLY A 63 -1.96 1.68 6.85
CA GLY A 63 -0.52 1.91 6.71
C GLY A 63 0.31 1.35 7.87
N LEU A 64 -0.16 1.51 9.11
CA LEU A 64 0.48 0.91 10.28
C LEU A 64 0.42 -0.62 10.24
N LEU A 65 -0.72 -1.18 9.83
CA LEU A 65 -0.86 -2.63 9.64
C LEU A 65 0.03 -3.13 8.49
N ALA A 66 0.15 -2.38 7.40
CA ALA A 66 1.07 -2.67 6.30
C ALA A 66 2.53 -2.64 6.75
N THR A 67 2.90 -1.67 7.60
CA THR A 67 4.21 -1.60 8.24
C THR A 67 4.47 -2.88 9.05
N ALA A 68 3.49 -3.32 9.84
CA ALA A 68 3.60 -4.58 10.59
C ALA A 68 3.72 -5.81 9.66
N VAL A 69 3.00 -5.84 8.52
CA VAL A 69 3.15 -6.88 7.49
C VAL A 69 4.59 -6.90 6.95
N ALA A 70 5.14 -5.75 6.58
CA ALA A 70 6.50 -5.62 6.06
C ALA A 70 7.57 -5.96 7.12
N LEU A 71 7.40 -5.55 8.37
CA LEU A 71 8.31 -5.91 9.48
C LEU A 71 8.31 -7.42 9.73
N ARG A 72 7.12 -8.06 9.74
CA ARG A 72 7.03 -9.53 9.87
C ARG A 72 7.64 -10.24 8.68
N LEU A 73 7.58 -9.66 7.48
CA LEU A 73 8.26 -10.18 6.30
C LEU A 73 9.77 -10.03 6.44
N LEU A 74 10.27 -8.88 6.90
CA LEU A 74 11.68 -8.61 7.16
C LEU A 74 12.27 -9.62 8.15
N LEU A 75 11.55 -9.95 9.23
CA LEU A 75 11.97 -10.96 10.20
C LEU A 75 12.08 -12.37 9.62
N ARG A 76 11.50 -12.64 8.44
CA ARG A 76 11.60 -13.95 7.76
C ARG A 76 12.69 -13.99 6.70
N VAL A 77 13.27 -12.86 6.32
CA VAL A 77 14.34 -12.82 5.32
C VAL A 77 15.62 -13.36 5.96
N PRO A 78 16.20 -14.48 5.46
CA PRO A 78 17.45 -14.99 5.99
C PRO A 78 18.58 -13.97 5.88
N ARG A 79 19.54 -14.04 6.81
CA ARG A 79 20.79 -13.26 6.71
C ARG A 79 21.57 -13.58 5.43
N THR A 80 21.47 -14.81 4.94
CA THR A 80 22.08 -15.30 3.69
C THR A 80 21.29 -14.94 2.44
N ALA A 81 20.09 -14.35 2.56
CA ALA A 81 19.31 -13.94 1.41
C ALA A 81 20.03 -12.85 0.60
N ALA A 82 19.71 -12.78 -0.69
CA ALA A 82 20.25 -11.76 -1.58
C ALA A 82 20.07 -10.35 -1.00
N TRP A 83 21.08 -9.49 -1.17
CA TRP A 83 21.04 -8.10 -0.71
C TRP A 83 19.78 -7.36 -1.17
N SER A 84 19.34 -7.61 -2.42
CA SER A 84 18.14 -7.01 -2.97
C SER A 84 16.87 -7.37 -2.19
N MET A 85 16.77 -8.59 -1.62
CA MET A 85 15.64 -8.95 -0.75
C MET A 85 15.64 -8.18 0.56
N ARG A 86 16.83 -8.02 1.16
CA ARG A 86 16.98 -7.35 2.47
C ARG A 86 16.69 -5.86 2.37
N VAL A 87 17.21 -5.18 1.35
CA VAL A 87 16.89 -3.76 1.09
C VAL A 87 15.45 -3.62 0.61
N GLY A 88 15.00 -4.51 -0.28
CA GLY A 88 13.65 -4.49 -0.82
C GLY A 88 12.59 -4.49 0.30
N VAL A 89 12.71 -5.38 1.29
CA VAL A 89 11.75 -5.43 2.40
C VAL A 89 11.83 -4.21 3.33
N GLN A 90 12.99 -3.59 3.50
CA GLN A 90 13.11 -2.32 4.26
C GLN A 90 12.37 -1.18 3.55
N LEU A 91 12.44 -1.12 2.22
CA LEU A 91 11.64 -0.18 1.44
C LEU A 91 10.13 -0.46 1.59
N LEU A 92 9.71 -1.72 1.74
CA LEU A 92 8.30 -2.04 2.02
C LEU A 92 7.84 -1.55 3.40
N VAL A 93 8.73 -1.53 4.40
CA VAL A 93 8.44 -0.92 5.71
C VAL A 93 8.25 0.59 5.54
N LEU A 94 9.15 1.26 4.80
CA LEU A 94 9.02 2.68 4.48
C LEU A 94 7.72 2.99 3.72
N ALA A 95 7.33 2.12 2.79
CA ALA A 95 6.06 2.26 2.07
C ALA A 95 4.86 2.23 3.01
N GLY A 96 4.82 1.31 3.98
CA GLY A 96 3.75 1.26 4.98
C GLY A 96 3.66 2.54 5.83
N LEU A 97 4.82 3.07 6.25
CA LEU A 97 4.89 4.32 7.02
C LEU A 97 4.44 5.53 6.19
N ALA A 98 4.89 5.61 4.93
CA ALA A 98 4.48 6.67 4.02
C ALA A 98 2.97 6.63 3.71
N PHE A 99 2.40 5.42 3.60
CA PHE A 99 0.95 5.26 3.46
C PHE A 99 0.20 5.77 4.69
N ALA A 100 0.69 5.46 5.90
CA ALA A 100 0.11 5.98 7.13
C ALA A 100 0.24 7.52 7.22
N ALA A 101 1.37 8.06 6.76
CA ALA A 101 1.63 9.50 6.75
C ALA A 101 0.62 10.28 5.90
N MET A 102 0.08 9.70 4.82
CA MET A 102 -1.00 10.34 4.05
C MET A 102 -2.27 10.63 4.88
N GLY A 103 -2.51 9.89 5.95
CA GLY A 103 -3.63 10.14 6.86
C GLY A 103 -3.32 11.18 7.94
N VAL A 104 -2.05 11.49 8.16
CA VAL A 104 -1.60 12.52 9.11
C VAL A 104 -1.39 13.86 8.39
N LEU A 105 -0.93 13.80 7.14
CA LEU A 105 -0.64 14.95 6.29
C LEU A 105 -1.89 15.31 5.48
N PRO A 106 -2.56 16.43 5.78
CA PRO A 106 -3.86 16.74 5.23
C PRO A 106 -3.76 17.13 3.75
N LEU A 107 -4.79 16.78 2.98
CA LEU A 107 -4.97 17.25 1.61
C LEU A 107 -5.92 18.45 1.63
N ASP A 108 -5.53 19.58 1.05
CA ASP A 108 -6.44 20.69 0.76
C ASP A 108 -6.91 20.60 -0.70
N ALA A 109 -8.17 20.18 -0.90
CA ALA A 109 -8.73 20.04 -2.24
C ALA A 109 -9.05 21.39 -2.91
N SER A 110 -9.10 22.48 -2.13
CA SER A 110 -9.35 23.84 -2.63
C SER A 110 -8.06 24.56 -3.05
N ASP A 111 -6.93 24.16 -2.47
CA ASP A 111 -5.60 24.65 -2.82
C ASP A 111 -4.58 23.49 -2.90
N ILE A 112 -4.40 22.98 -4.12
CA ILE A 112 -3.48 21.86 -4.41
C ILE A 112 -2.01 22.29 -4.24
N GLU A 113 -1.71 23.58 -4.37
CA GLU A 113 -0.36 24.13 -4.23
C GLU A 113 0.00 24.47 -2.78
N SER A 114 -0.97 24.41 -1.86
CA SER A 114 -0.73 24.64 -0.45
C SER A 114 0.34 23.69 0.14
N PRO A 115 1.13 24.12 1.14
CA PRO A 115 2.12 23.27 1.79
C PRO A 115 1.52 21.95 2.32
N ALA A 116 0.28 21.98 2.82
CA ALA A 116 -0.44 20.79 3.26
C ALA A 116 -0.60 19.76 2.13
N SER A 117 -1.15 20.19 0.99
CA SER A 117 -1.33 19.36 -0.20
C SER A 117 0.00 18.83 -0.73
N GLN A 118 1.07 19.62 -0.70
CA GLN A 118 2.41 19.17 -1.10
C GLN A 118 2.97 18.08 -0.17
N TYR A 119 2.75 18.17 1.15
CA TYR A 119 3.16 17.12 2.09
C TYR A 119 2.37 15.82 1.87
N HIS A 120 1.07 15.92 1.65
CA HIS A 120 0.24 14.77 1.32
C HIS A 120 0.71 14.10 0.02
N ALA A 121 0.92 14.89 -1.04
CA ALA A 121 1.44 14.41 -2.32
C ALA A 121 2.85 13.79 -2.18
N SER A 122 3.70 14.35 -1.32
CA SER A 122 5.02 13.79 -1.02
C SER A 122 4.91 12.43 -0.33
N ALA A 123 4.01 12.27 0.65
CA ALA A 123 3.78 10.97 1.29
C ALA A 123 3.25 9.92 0.30
N TRP A 124 2.33 10.32 -0.59
CA TRP A 124 1.89 9.49 -1.71
C TRP A 124 3.06 9.05 -2.59
N MET A 125 3.93 9.99 -2.97
CA MET A 125 5.09 9.71 -3.81
C MET A 125 6.08 8.77 -3.11
N VAL A 126 6.40 9.00 -1.83
CA VAL A 126 7.28 8.13 -1.05
C VAL A 126 6.68 6.72 -0.93
N TRP A 127 5.36 6.60 -0.74
CA TRP A 127 4.71 5.29 -0.70
C TRP A 127 4.93 4.50 -2.00
N VAL A 128 4.67 5.12 -3.16
CA VAL A 128 4.87 4.47 -4.46
C VAL A 128 6.35 4.19 -4.73
N LEU A 129 7.22 5.18 -4.51
CA LEU A 129 8.66 5.08 -4.76
C LEU A 129 9.37 4.15 -3.78
N ALA A 130 8.79 3.83 -2.62
CA ALA A 130 9.32 2.80 -1.75
C ALA A 130 8.74 1.42 -2.12
N PHE A 131 7.44 1.34 -2.42
CA PHE A 131 6.78 0.08 -2.73
C PHE A 131 7.25 -0.55 -4.03
N VAL A 132 7.34 0.22 -5.12
CA VAL A 132 7.72 -0.28 -6.44
C VAL A 132 9.13 -0.90 -6.42
N PRO A 133 10.21 -0.17 -6.09
CA PRO A 133 11.53 -0.80 -6.01
C PRO A 133 11.60 -1.82 -4.88
N GLY A 134 10.92 -1.60 -3.75
CA GLY A 134 10.89 -2.56 -2.65
C GLY A 134 10.40 -3.94 -3.07
N THR A 135 9.26 -3.98 -3.78
CA THR A 135 8.69 -5.22 -4.33
C THR A 135 9.53 -5.79 -5.47
N LEU A 136 9.99 -4.97 -6.42
CA LEU A 136 10.82 -5.46 -7.53
C LEU A 136 12.14 -6.05 -7.05
N MET A 137 12.86 -5.37 -6.15
CA MET A 137 14.11 -5.87 -5.57
C MET A 137 13.91 -7.14 -4.74
N TYR A 138 12.83 -7.19 -3.95
CA TYR A 138 12.46 -8.39 -3.20
C TYR A 138 12.16 -9.55 -4.16
N GLY A 139 11.32 -9.33 -5.16
CA GLY A 139 10.91 -10.33 -6.14
C GLY A 139 12.09 -10.91 -6.92
N LEU A 140 12.95 -10.05 -7.46
CA LEU A 140 14.15 -10.45 -8.20
C LEU A 140 15.12 -11.28 -7.34
N GLY A 141 15.30 -10.90 -6.07
CA GLY A 141 16.12 -11.67 -5.14
C GLY A 141 15.48 -13.01 -4.76
N ALA A 142 14.15 -13.03 -4.58
CA ALA A 142 13.40 -14.23 -4.26
C ALA A 142 13.37 -15.25 -5.41
N LEU A 143 13.47 -14.82 -6.68
CA LEU A 143 13.58 -15.73 -7.83
C LEU A 143 14.79 -16.68 -7.73
N ARG A 144 15.86 -16.25 -7.06
CA ARG A 144 17.08 -17.04 -6.86
C ARG A 144 17.00 -17.99 -5.67
N SER A 145 15.91 -17.92 -4.89
CA SER A 145 15.73 -18.73 -3.68
C SER A 145 14.85 -19.95 -3.95
N PRO A 146 15.32 -21.18 -3.66
CA PRO A 146 14.55 -22.40 -3.91
C PRO A 146 13.15 -22.37 -3.29
N GLY A 147 12.15 -22.49 -4.17
CA GLY A 147 10.74 -22.54 -3.82
C GLY A 147 10.10 -21.23 -3.35
N ALA A 148 10.79 -20.09 -3.45
CA ALA A 148 10.19 -18.76 -3.23
C ALA A 148 9.49 -18.19 -4.48
N ARG A 149 9.28 -19.01 -5.53
CA ARG A 149 8.76 -18.55 -6.84
C ARG A 149 7.41 -17.84 -6.74
N ALA A 150 6.45 -18.39 -6.00
CA ALA A 150 5.14 -17.75 -5.85
C ALA A 150 5.24 -16.37 -5.18
N GLN A 151 6.09 -16.26 -4.15
CA GLN A 151 6.36 -15.00 -3.48
C GLN A 151 7.08 -14.01 -4.40
N ALA A 152 8.04 -14.49 -5.19
CA ALA A 152 8.75 -13.67 -6.17
C ALA A 152 7.79 -13.10 -7.22
N LEU A 153 6.94 -13.94 -7.81
CA LEU A 153 5.95 -13.53 -8.81
C LEU A 153 4.92 -12.55 -8.25
N LEU A 154 4.47 -12.75 -7.00
CA LEU A 154 3.60 -11.77 -6.33
C LEU A 154 4.27 -10.40 -6.28
N HIS A 155 5.50 -10.33 -5.78
CA HIS A 155 6.18 -9.05 -5.61
C HIS A 155 6.49 -8.39 -6.97
N LEU A 156 6.96 -9.14 -7.96
CA LEU A 156 7.19 -8.61 -9.31
C LEU A 156 5.90 -8.14 -9.97
N GLY A 157 4.82 -8.91 -9.83
CA GLY A 157 3.51 -8.58 -10.36
C GLY A 157 2.96 -7.32 -9.71
N CYS A 158 2.95 -7.24 -8.39
CA CYS A 158 2.49 -6.06 -7.66
C CYS A 158 3.36 -4.82 -7.91
N GLY A 159 4.68 -4.97 -7.94
CA GLY A 159 5.60 -3.86 -8.23
C GLY A 159 5.38 -3.28 -9.62
N THR A 160 5.30 -4.16 -10.62
CA THR A 160 5.02 -3.75 -12.01
C THR A 160 3.63 -3.15 -12.15
N ALA A 161 2.60 -3.78 -11.58
CA ALA A 161 1.24 -3.27 -11.64
C ALA A 161 1.10 -1.90 -10.95
N MET A 162 1.74 -1.70 -9.80
CA MET A 162 1.79 -0.40 -9.13
C MET A 162 2.50 0.65 -9.98
N LEU A 163 3.66 0.32 -10.56
CA LEU A 163 4.41 1.23 -11.43
C LEU A 163 3.55 1.69 -12.61
N LEU A 164 2.90 0.74 -13.29
CA LEU A 164 2.02 1.04 -14.41
C LEU A 164 0.83 1.89 -13.97
N ALA A 165 0.17 1.52 -12.87
CA ALA A 165 -0.98 2.24 -12.34
C ALA A 165 -0.64 3.67 -11.91
N ALA A 166 0.50 3.88 -11.25
CA ALA A 166 0.88 5.18 -10.71
C ALA A 166 1.40 6.16 -11.78
N PHE A 167 2.07 5.66 -12.83
CA PHE A 167 2.79 6.54 -13.76
C PHE A 167 2.36 6.42 -15.22
N VAL A 168 1.85 5.27 -15.66
CA VAL A 168 1.62 4.99 -17.10
C VAL A 168 0.14 5.02 -17.46
N LEU A 169 -0.72 4.36 -16.67
CA LEU A 169 -2.12 4.18 -17.02
C LEU A 169 -2.91 5.49 -17.08
N GLN A 170 -2.51 6.50 -16.30
CA GLN A 170 -3.11 7.84 -16.34
C GLN A 170 -3.00 8.53 -17.71
N LEU A 171 -2.13 8.06 -18.61
CA LEU A 171 -2.05 8.53 -20.00
C LEU A 171 -3.22 8.03 -20.86
N TRP A 172 -3.93 6.99 -20.41
CA TRP A 172 -4.95 6.27 -21.17
C TRP A 172 -6.31 6.20 -20.44
N MET A 173 -6.35 6.54 -19.16
CA MET A 173 -7.57 6.51 -18.35
C MET A 173 -7.58 7.63 -17.30
N PRO A 174 -8.75 7.96 -16.72
CA PRO A 174 -8.83 8.96 -15.66
C PRO A 174 -7.91 8.61 -14.48
N ALA A 175 -7.16 9.60 -13.98
CA ALA A 175 -6.26 9.43 -12.86
C ALA A 175 -6.91 8.77 -11.62
N PRO A 176 -8.16 9.09 -11.22
CA PRO A 176 -8.83 8.42 -10.10
C PRO A 176 -9.04 6.91 -10.28
N LEU A 177 -9.17 6.45 -11.54
CA LEU A 177 -9.29 5.03 -11.87
C LEU A 177 -7.92 4.35 -11.79
N ALA A 178 -6.89 4.96 -12.39
CA ALA A 178 -5.52 4.47 -12.28
C ALA A 178 -5.07 4.38 -10.81
N GLN A 179 -5.43 5.38 -9.99
CA GLN A 179 -5.19 5.41 -8.56
C GLN A 179 -5.83 4.20 -7.83
N ARG A 180 -7.05 3.81 -8.21
CA ARG A 180 -7.73 2.65 -7.61
C ARG A 180 -7.06 1.33 -7.97
N LEU A 181 -6.50 1.22 -9.17
CA LEU A 181 -5.69 0.06 -9.55
C LEU A 181 -4.43 -0.02 -8.68
N ALA A 182 -3.78 1.11 -8.39
CA ALA A 182 -2.66 1.19 -7.45
C ALA A 182 -3.06 0.71 -6.04
N PHE A 183 -4.16 1.23 -5.48
CA PHE A 183 -4.68 0.77 -4.18
C PHE A 183 -5.08 -0.72 -4.19
N GLY A 184 -5.71 -1.20 -5.26
CA GLY A 184 -6.09 -2.60 -5.42
C GLY A 184 -4.87 -3.53 -5.46
N CYS A 185 -3.82 -3.12 -6.17
CA CYS A 185 -2.55 -3.80 -6.21
C CYS A 185 -1.89 -3.88 -4.82
N TRP A 186 -1.89 -2.75 -4.09
CA TRP A 186 -1.42 -2.70 -2.71
C TRP A 186 -2.21 -3.61 -1.77
N ALA A 187 -3.55 -3.59 -1.86
CA ALA A 187 -4.42 -4.47 -1.09
C ALA A 187 -4.17 -5.96 -1.40
N ALA A 188 -3.97 -6.31 -2.67
CA ALA A 188 -3.61 -7.67 -3.08
C ALA A 188 -2.27 -8.11 -2.48
N TRP A 189 -1.26 -7.22 -2.49
CA TRP A 189 0.02 -7.48 -1.83
C TRP A 189 -0.15 -7.69 -0.32
N LEU A 190 -0.93 -6.85 0.37
CA LEU A 190 -1.18 -6.99 1.81
C LEU A 190 -1.76 -8.35 2.18
N VAL A 191 -2.74 -8.82 1.40
CA VAL A 191 -3.40 -10.11 1.63
C VAL A 191 -2.45 -11.28 1.39
N ALA A 192 -1.60 -11.21 0.36
CA ALA A 192 -0.84 -12.36 -0.13
C ALA A 192 0.62 -12.44 0.34
N ALA A 193 1.23 -11.32 0.74
CA ALA A 193 2.68 -11.26 1.00
C ALA A 193 3.15 -12.18 2.13
N LEU A 194 2.48 -12.16 3.29
CA LEU A 194 2.84 -13.02 4.43
C LEU A 194 2.40 -14.48 4.29
N PRO A 195 1.21 -14.79 3.74
CA PRO A 195 0.80 -16.18 3.52
C PRO A 195 1.71 -16.94 2.55
N LEU A 196 2.30 -16.24 1.57
CA LEU A 196 3.26 -16.84 0.64
C LEU A 196 4.71 -16.82 1.15
N ALA A 197 5.00 -16.07 2.23
CA ALA A 197 6.33 -15.99 2.81
C ALA A 197 6.67 -17.24 3.60
N ARG A 198 7.67 -17.99 3.11
CA ARG A 198 8.23 -19.15 3.83
C ARG A 198 8.86 -18.71 5.15
N ARG A 199 8.81 -19.60 6.14
CA ARG A 199 9.62 -19.47 7.36
C ARG A 199 10.87 -20.33 7.16
N HIS A 200 12.03 -19.74 7.39
CA HIS A 200 13.25 -20.49 7.56
C HIS A 200 13.28 -20.91 9.03
N GLY A 201 13.14 -22.22 9.27
CA GLY A 201 13.39 -22.84 10.57
C GLY A 201 14.86 -23.12 10.74
#